data_AF-A0A2V8JEL6-F1
#
_entry.id   AF-A0A2V8JEL6-F1
#
_cell.length_a   1.000
_cell.length_b   1.000
_cell.length_c   1.000
_cell.angle_alpha   90.00
_cell.angle_beta   90.00
_cell.angle_gamma   90.00
#
_symmetry.space_group_name_H-M   'P 1'
#
loop_
_entity.id
_entity.type
_entity.pdbx_description
1 polymer ?
#
loop_
_entity_poly.entity_id
_entity_poly.type
_entity_poly.pdbx_seq_one_letter_code
_entity_poly.pdbx_strand_id
1 'polypeptide(L)' 'MENFVRDVRASVRTLMKKPRFTVVVVLMLSFGIATNTAIFSVVNGVLLRALPYRQDDRIVTVWQSAPKRGVEREE' A
#
# COMPACT_ATOMS: atom_id res chain seq x y z
N MET A 1 -3.47 -1.21 -36.29
CA MET A 1 -4.07 -0.62 -35.07
C MET A 1 -5.50 -1.11 -34.83
N GLU A 2 -6.35 -1.26 -35.86
CA GLU A 2 -7.76 -1.70 -35.71
C GLU A 2 -7.92 -3.06 -35.00
N ASN A 3 -7.00 -4.00 -35.23
CA ASN A 3 -7.04 -5.31 -34.58
C ASN A 3 -6.92 -5.20 -33.05
N PHE A 4 -6.06 -4.31 -32.54
CA PHE A 4 -5.83 -4.17 -31.10
C PHE A 4 -7.09 -3.66 -30.38
N VAL A 5 -7.75 -2.65 -30.95
CA VAL A 5 -9.01 -2.11 -30.39
C VAL A 5 -10.12 -3.17 -30.42
N ARG A 6 -10.17 -3.97 -31.49
CA ARG A 6 -11.16 -5.05 -31.64
C ARG A 6 -10.93 -6.18 -30.62
N ASP A 7 -9.68 -6.55 -30.37
CA ASP A 7 -9.32 -7.58 -29.39
C ASP A 7 -9.59 -7.12 -27.95
N VAL A 8 -9.27 -5.87 -27.61
CA VAL A 8 -9.61 -5.28 -26.31
C VAL A 8 -11.13 -5.27 -26.11
N ARG A 9 -11.89 -4.81 -27.11
CA ARG A 9 -13.36 -4.80 -27.05
C ARG A 9 -13.96 -6.20 -26.92
N ALA A 10 -13.42 -7.19 -27.63
CA ALA A 10 -13.84 -8.57 -27.55
C ALA A 10 -13.56 -9.18 -26.17
N SER A 11 -12.41 -8.85 -25.59
CA SER A 11 -11.99 -9.29 -24.25
C SER A 11 -12.88 -8.70 -23.16
N VAL A 12 -13.11 -7.38 -23.19
CA VAL A 12 -14.01 -6.68 -22.25
C VAL A 12 -15.43 -7.26 -22.34
N ARG A 13 -15.93 -7.49 -23.56
CA ARG A 13 -17.26 -8.12 -23.75
C ARG A 13 -17.32 -9.53 -23.16
N THR A 14 -16.23 -10.27 -23.21
CA THR A 14 -16.15 -11.62 -22.64
C THR A 14 -16.13 -11.59 -21.11
N LEU A 15 -15.44 -10.62 -20.51
CA LEU A 15 -15.48 -10.38 -19.06
C LEU A 15 -16.91 -10.02 -18.60
N MET A 16 -17.59 -9.11 -19.31
CA MET A 16 -18.96 -8.72 -18.96
C MET A 16 -19.98 -9.87 -19.08
N LYS A 17 -19.72 -10.88 -19.92
CA LYS A 17 -20.58 -12.08 -20.03
C LYS A 17 -20.46 -13.04 -18.85
N LYS A 18 -19.37 -12.97 -18.06
CA LYS A 18 -19.13 -13.85 -16.90
C LYS A 18 -18.97 -13.02 -15.61
N PRO A 19 -20.04 -12.33 -15.17
CA PRO A 19 -19.95 -11.31 -14.11
C PRO A 19 -19.43 -11.86 -12.78
N ARG A 20 -19.76 -13.10 -12.41
CA ARG A 20 -19.32 -13.70 -11.14
C ARG A 20 -17.79 -13.81 -11.04
N PHE A 21 -17.15 -14.30 -12.10
CA PHE A 21 -15.70 -14.44 -12.15
C PHE A 21 -15.01 -13.07 -12.16
N THR A 22 -15.51 -12.15 -12.99
CA THR A 22 -14.97 -10.79 -13.06
C THR A 22 -15.06 -10.06 -11.73
N VAL A 23 -16.15 -10.18 -10.98
CA VAL A 23 -16.29 -9.56 -9.66
C VAL A 23 -15.23 -10.08 -8.69
N VAL A 24 -15.01 -11.40 -8.62
CA VAL A 24 -13.98 -11.99 -7.73
C VAL A 24 -12.59 -11.49 -8.10
N VAL A 25 -12.25 -11.49 -9.39
CA VAL A 25 -10.95 -11.01 -9.88
C VAL A 25 -10.75 -9.53 -9.58
N VAL A 26 -11.76 -8.70 -9.83
CA VAL A 26 -11.72 -7.25 -9.54
C VAL A 26 -11.51 -7.03 -8.04
N LEU A 27 -12.26 -7.73 -7.18
CA LEU A 27 -12.11 -7.61 -5.73
C LEU A 27 -10.70 -7.99 -5.27
N MET A 28 -10.16 -9.09 -5.79
CA MET A 28 -8.81 -9.56 -5.43
C MET A 28 -7.74 -8.55 -5.87
N LEU A 29 -7.86 -8.03 -7.09
CA LEU A 29 -6.93 -7.03 -7.64
C LEU A 29 -7.04 -5.70 -6.86
N SER A 30 -8.25 -5.23 -6.61
CA SER A 30 -8.51 -4.04 -5.81
C SER A 30 -7.97 -4.19 -4.40
N PHE A 31 -8.12 -5.36 -3.78
CA PHE A 31 -7.63 -5.61 -2.42
C PHE A 31 -6.10 -5.58 -2.34
N GLY A 32 -5.40 -6.15 -3.32
CA GLY A 32 -3.94 -6.06 -3.38
C GLY A 32 -3.43 -4.62 -3.45
N ILE A 33 -4.07 -3.79 -4.28
CA ILE A 33 -3.72 -2.37 -4.43
C ILE A 33 -4.10 -1.61 -3.14
N ALA A 34 -5.32 -1.79 -2.66
CA ALA A 34 -5.85 -1.10 -1.49
C ALA A 34 -5.10 -1.44 -0.21
N THR A 35 -4.58 -2.66 -0.06
CA THR A 35 -3.77 -3.05 1.10
C THR A 35 -2.50 -2.22 1.17
N ASN A 36 -1.76 -2.11 0.04
CA ASN A 36 -0.56 -1.30 0.01
C ASN A 36 -0.87 0.19 0.29
N THR A 37 -1.93 0.70 -0.32
CA THR A 37 -2.40 2.08 -0.07
C THR A 37 -2.85 2.30 1.37
N ALA A 38 -3.54 1.33 1.99
CA ALA A 38 -4.03 1.42 3.37
C ALA A 38 -2.88 1.41 4.37
N ILE A 39 -1.88 0.53 4.16
CA ILE A 39 -0.68 0.49 4.99
C ILE A 39 0.05 1.83 4.87
N PHE A 40 0.30 2.32 3.66
CA PHE A 40 0.99 3.61 3.49
C PHE A 40 0.16 4.79 4.02
N SER A 41 -1.17 4.76 3.88
CA SER A 41 -2.06 5.79 4.40
C SER A 41 -2.07 5.80 5.94
N VAL A 42 -2.08 4.63 6.58
CA VAL A 42 -2.01 4.52 8.05
C VAL A 42 -0.62 4.90 8.55
N VAL A 43 0.44 4.41 7.92
CA VAL A 43 1.81 4.81 8.25
C VAL A 43 1.97 6.31 8.04
N ASN A 44 1.49 6.88 6.95
CA ASN A 44 1.55 8.32 6.77
C ASN A 44 0.65 9.08 7.76
N GLY A 45 -0.51 8.55 8.12
CA GLY A 45 -1.42 9.18 9.08
C GLY A 45 -0.98 9.07 10.54
N VAL A 46 -0.21 8.05 10.91
CA VAL A 46 0.25 7.79 12.28
C VAL A 46 1.71 8.22 12.48
N LEU A 47 2.54 8.04 11.45
CA LEU A 47 3.97 8.33 11.46
C LEU A 47 4.30 9.71 10.87
N LEU A 48 3.56 10.20 9.86
CA LEU A 48 3.84 11.46 9.15
C LEU A 48 2.85 12.59 9.42
N ARG A 49 1.60 12.30 9.79
CA ARG A 49 0.75 13.28 10.47
C ARG A 49 1.25 13.32 11.91
N ALA A 50 2.28 14.14 12.05
CA ALA A 50 2.80 14.65 13.30
C ALA A 50 1.69 14.63 14.34
N LEU A 51 1.93 13.91 15.46
CA LEU A 51 1.34 14.33 16.72
C LEU A 51 1.40 15.87 16.71
N PRO A 52 0.30 16.58 16.95
CA PRO A 52 0.27 18.04 16.99
C PRO A 52 1.14 18.54 18.14
N TYR A 53 2.45 18.36 18.02
CA TYR A 53 3.46 18.86 18.92
C TYR A 53 3.67 20.29 18.52
N ARG A 54 3.05 21.17 19.29
CA ARG A 54 3.13 22.62 19.19
C ARG A 54 4.53 23.18 19.53
N GLN A 55 5.55 22.32 19.61
CA GLN A 55 6.90 22.59 20.12
C GLN A 55 7.92 21.67 19.42
N ASP A 56 8.31 22.02 18.20
CA ASP A 56 9.28 21.28 17.37
C ASP A 56 10.70 21.17 18.00
N ASP A 57 10.99 21.98 19.02
CA ASP A 57 12.31 22.08 19.67
C ASP A 57 12.66 20.91 20.62
N ARG A 58 11.75 19.93 20.80
CA ARG A 58 11.97 18.76 21.67
C ARG A 58 11.76 17.41 20.98
N ILE A 59 11.92 17.35 19.66
CA ILE A 59 11.84 16.08 18.93
C ILE A 59 13.12 15.29 19.17
N VAL A 60 13.07 14.33 20.10
CA VAL A 60 14.17 13.39 20.37
C VAL A 60 13.89 12.07 19.64
N THR A 61 14.78 11.68 18.73
CA THR A 61 14.69 10.39 18.02
C THR A 61 14.95 9.25 19.00
N VAL A 62 13.90 8.54 19.40
CA VAL A 62 14.03 7.31 20.21
C VAL A 62 14.48 6.17 19.30
N TRP A 63 15.79 5.93 19.26
CA TRP A 63 16.34 4.73 18.67
C TRP A 63 16.02 3.54 19.57
N GLN A 64 15.30 2.53 19.05
CA GLN A 64 15.24 1.24 19.73
C GLN A 64 16.61 0.57 19.66
N SER A 65 17.43 0.76 20.69
CA SER A 65 18.48 -0.19 20.99
C SER A 65 17.80 -1.48 21.45
N ALA A 66 18.06 -2.58 20.76
CA ALA A 66 17.72 -3.92 21.19
C ALA A 66 18.92 -4.52 21.92
N PRO A 67 19.15 -4.20 23.21
CA PRO A 67 20.32 -4.69 23.95
C PRO A 67 20.35 -6.21 24.09
N LYS A 68 19.21 -6.90 23.86
CA LYS A 68 19.13 -8.36 23.85
C LYS A 68 19.76 -9.04 22.63
N ARG A 69 20.27 -8.27 21.65
CA ARG A 69 20.94 -8.81 20.45
C ARG A 69 22.45 -8.60 20.42
N GLY A 70 23.07 -8.21 21.55
CA GLY A 70 24.53 -8.20 21.69
C GLY A 70 25.29 -7.43 20.61
N VAL A 71 24.67 -6.39 20.03
CA VAL A 71 25.37 -5.52 19.09
C VAL A 71 26.19 -4.55 19.93
N GLU A 72 27.37 -5.04 20.32
CA GLU A 72 28.43 -4.22 20.88
C GLU A 72 28.83 -3.20 19.82
N ARG A 73 28.81 -1.93 20.21
CA ARG A 73 29.23 -0.83 19.36
C ARG A 73 30.75 -0.93 19.25
N GLU A 74 31.26 -1.43 18.13
CA GLU A 74 32.67 -1.26 17.79
C GLU A 74 32.87 0.24 17.51
N GLU A 75 33.60 0.90 18.43
CA GLU A 75 34.10 2.26 18.29
C GLU A 75 35.31 2.31 17.35
#